data_AF-A0A529Z104-F1
#
_entry.id   AF-A0A529Z104-F1
#
_cell.length_a   1.000
_cell.length_b   1.000
_cell.length_c   1.000
_cell.angle_alpha   90.00
_cell.angle_beta   90.00
_cell.angle_gamma   90.00
#
_symmetry.space_group_name_H-M   'P 1'
#
loop_
_entity.id
_entity.type
_entity.pdbx_description
1 polymer ?
#
loop_
_entity_poly.entity_id
_entity_poly.type
_entity_poly.pdbx_seq_one_letter_code
_entity_poly.pdbx_strand_id
1 'polypeptide(L)' 'MRNELLSTAEMAEADRLAIAAGPLDGYGLMQRAGEAVATLVLARHPSAKRAHVLCGPGNNGGDGYVV' A
#
# COMPACT_ATOMS: atom_id res chain seq x y z
N MET A 1 13.16 -6.65 -16.41
CA MET A 1 12.41 -7.48 -15.43
C MET A 1 11.05 -7.75 -16.03
N ARG A 2 10.55 -8.99 -15.94
CA ARG A 2 9.16 -9.28 -16.27
C ARG A 2 8.33 -8.91 -15.05
N ASN A 3 7.23 -8.19 -15.25
CA ASN A 3 6.26 -7.99 -14.18
C ASN A 3 5.52 -9.30 -14.00
N GLU A 4 5.56 -9.85 -12.79
CA GLU A 4 4.83 -11.05 -12.42
C GLU A 4 3.55 -10.64 -11.67
N LEU A 5 2.44 -11.31 -11.98
CA LEU A 5 1.20 -11.16 -11.23
C LEU A 5 1.15 -12.27 -10.20
N LEU A 6 1.31 -11.89 -8.93
CA LEU A 6 1.25 -12.82 -7.80
C LEU A 6 -0.20 -13.20 -7.51
N SER A 7 -0.45 -14.46 -7.18
CA SER A 7 -1.66 -14.88 -6.48
C SER A 7 -1.72 -14.24 -5.09
N THR A 8 -2.89 -14.28 -4.46
CA THR A 8 -3.07 -13.76 -3.10
C THR A 8 -2.18 -14.46 -2.08
N ALA A 9 -1.97 -15.77 -2.24
CA ALA A 9 -1.08 -16.55 -1.38
C ALA A 9 0.38 -16.15 -1.56
N GLU A 10 0.81 -15.93 -2.81
CA GLU A 10 2.18 -15.49 -3.11
C GLU A 10 2.44 -14.06 -2.61
N MET A 11 1.46 -13.16 -2.72
CA MET A 11 1.61 -11.80 -2.18
C MET A 11 1.70 -11.81 -0.65
N ALA A 12 0.86 -12.59 0.04
CA ALA A 12 0.95 -12.74 1.49
C ALA A 12 2.33 -13.29 1.93
N GLU A 13 2.88 -14.24 1.17
CA GLU A 13 4.21 -14.77 1.43
C GLU A 13 5.32 -13.74 1.15
N ALA A 14 5.18 -12.93 0.09
CA ALA A 14 6.10 -11.85 -0.20
C ALA A 14 6.13 -10.80 0.92
N ASP A 15 4.97 -10.39 1.46
CA ASP A 15 4.90 -9.50 2.61
C ASP A 15 5.57 -10.11 3.85
N ARG A 16 5.29 -11.39 4.13
CA ARG A 16 5.91 -12.12 5.25
C ARG A 16 7.43 -12.16 5.13
N LEU A 17 7.95 -12.44 3.94
CA LEU A 17 9.37 -12.49 3.66
C LEU A 17 10.02 -11.11 3.75
N ALA A 18 9.35 -10.06 3.27
CA ALA A 18 9.84 -8.68 3.36
C ALA A 18 9.96 -8.23 4.83
N ILE A 19 8.97 -8.55 5.66
CA ILE A 19 9.01 -8.29 7.10
C ILE A 19 10.14 -9.07 7.76
N ALA A 20 10.27 -10.36 7.45
CA ALA A 20 11.30 -11.22 8.02
C ALA A 20 12.72 -10.80 7.62
N ALA A 21 12.91 -10.31 6.40
CA ALA A 21 14.19 -9.82 5.91
C ALA A 21 14.55 -8.42 6.44
N GLY A 22 13.56 -7.63 6.88
CA GLY A 22 13.73 -6.24 7.26
C GLY A 22 14.08 -5.33 6.07
N PRO A 23 14.27 -4.01 6.28
CA PRO A 23 14.30 -3.33 7.58
C PRO A 23 12.93 -2.92 8.10
N LEU A 24 11.85 -3.21 7.37
CA LEU A 24 10.50 -2.77 7.72
C LEU A 24 9.72 -3.89 8.40
N ASP A 25 8.88 -3.50 9.34
CA ASP A 25 7.80 -4.33 9.83
C ASP A 25 6.53 -4.15 8.97
N GLY A 26 5.44 -4.83 9.34
CA GLY A 26 4.17 -4.74 8.61
C GLY A 26 3.59 -3.32 8.57
N TYR A 27 3.80 -2.51 9.61
CA TYR A 27 3.36 -1.13 9.63
C TYR A 27 4.21 -0.27 8.67
N GLY A 28 5.52 -0.48 8.63
CA GLY A 28 6.40 0.17 7.66
C GLY A 28 6.05 -0.16 6.21
N LEU A 29 5.62 -1.40 5.92
CA LEU A 29 5.10 -1.76 4.59
C LEU A 29 3.79 -1.01 4.27
N MET A 30 2.85 -0.95 5.22
CA MET A 30 1.59 -0.19 5.10
C MET A 30 1.83 1.30 4.84
N GLN A 31 2.79 1.92 5.56
CA GLN A 31 3.15 3.32 5.34
C GLN A 31 3.63 3.56 3.90
N ARG A 32 4.50 2.68 3.39
CA ARG A 32 4.96 2.79 1.99
C ARG A 32 3.84 2.59 0.98
N ALA A 33 2.92 1.66 1.23
CA ALA A 33 1.78 1.42 0.36
C ALA A 33 0.87 2.66 0.29
N GLY A 34 0.50 3.22 1.44
CA GLY A 34 -0.31 4.44 1.52
C GLY A 34 0.35 5.64 0.87
N GLU A 35 1.63 5.90 1.15
CA GLU A 35 2.40 7.00 0.53
C GLU A 35 2.44 6.88 -1.00
N ALA A 36 2.62 5.67 -1.54
CA ALA A 36 2.62 5.42 -2.97
C ALA A 36 1.25 5.73 -3.59
N VAL A 37 0.15 5.34 -2.93
CA VAL A 37 -1.22 5.64 -3.37
C VAL A 37 -1.48 7.15 -3.34
N ALA A 38 -1.17 7.83 -2.22
CA ALA A 38 -1.34 9.27 -2.09
C ALA A 38 -0.56 10.04 -3.16
N THR A 39 0.71 9.68 -3.37
CA THR A 39 1.58 10.26 -4.40
C THR A 39 0.97 10.13 -5.78
N LEU A 40 0.48 8.94 -6.14
CA LEU A 40 -0.10 8.70 -7.46
C LEU A 40 -1.43 9.43 -7.64
N VAL A 41 -2.28 9.47 -6.62
CA VAL A 41 -3.58 10.17 -6.67
C VAL A 41 -3.37 11.68 -6.85
N LEU A 42 -2.46 12.28 -6.08
CA LEU A 42 -2.12 13.71 -6.19
C LEU A 42 -1.53 14.04 -7.56
N ALA A 43 -0.67 13.18 -8.09
CA ALA A 43 -0.09 13.35 -9.43
C ALA A 43 -1.13 13.25 -10.55
N ARG A 44 -2.12 12.35 -10.41
CA ARG A 44 -3.20 12.17 -11.41
C ARG A 44 -4.28 13.24 -11.33
N HIS A 45 -4.50 13.82 -10.16
CA HIS A 45 -5.57 14.79 -9.90
C HIS A 45 -5.04 16.08 -9.25
N PRO A 46 -4.10 16.81 -9.89
CA PRO A 46 -3.42 17.96 -9.28
C PRO A 46 -4.34 19.14 -8.94
N SER A 47 -5.53 19.22 -9.55
CA SER A 47 -6.52 20.27 -9.28
C SER A 47 -7.56 19.88 -8.23
N ALA A 48 -7.58 18.62 -7.76
CA ALA A 48 -8.54 18.18 -6.77
C ALA A 48 -8.32 18.92 -5.44
N LYS A 49 -9.41 19.44 -4.87
CA LYS A 49 -9.39 20.16 -3.59
C LYS A 49 -9.83 19.31 -2.41
N ARG A 50 -10.48 18.18 -2.68
CA ARG A 50 -11.03 17.25 -1.70
C ARG A 50 -10.94 15.83 -2.26
N ALA A 51 -10.74 14.88 -1.37
CA ALA A 51 -10.82 13.45 -1.65
C ALA A 51 -11.63 12.78 -0.53
N HIS A 52 -12.24 11.65 -0.87
CA HIS A 52 -12.84 10.75 0.11
C HIS A 52 -12.03 9.47 0.11
N VAL A 53 -11.57 9.06 1.29
CA VAL A 53 -10.89 7.77 1.50
C VAL A 53 -11.84 6.87 2.28
N LEU A 54 -12.20 5.73 1.71
CA LEU A 54 -13.13 4.78 2.31
C LEU A 54 -12.34 3.58 2.83
N CYS A 55 -12.12 3.55 4.16
CA CYS A 55 -11.32 2.51 4.80
C CYS A 55 -12.18 1.32 5.23
N GLY A 56 -11.82 0.12 4.76
CA GLY A 56 -12.36 -1.13 5.29
C GLY A 56 -11.73 -1.53 6.63
N PRO A 57 -12.14 -2.65 7.24
CA PRO A 57 -11.62 -3.09 8.54
C PRO A 57 -10.27 -3.85 8.47
N GLY A 58 -9.72 -4.09 7.28
CA GLY A 58 -8.49 -4.87 7.07
C GLY A 58 -7.26 -4.02 6.71
N ASN A 59 -6.17 -4.66 6.30
CA ASN A 59 -4.90 -3.99 5.98
C ASN A 59 -5.04 -2.89 4.93
N ASN A 60 -5.84 -3.13 3.87
CA ASN A 60 -6.13 -2.10 2.85
C ASN A 60 -6.82 -0.85 3.45
N GLY A 61 -7.59 -1.02 4.51
CA GLY A 61 -8.16 0.11 5.25
C GLY A 61 -7.10 0.87 6.04
N GLY A 62 -6.13 0.14 6.62
CA GLY A 62 -4.93 0.70 7.22
C GLY A 62 -4.12 1.55 6.24
N ASP A 63 -3.90 1.06 5.02
CA ASP A 63 -3.27 1.85 3.95
C ASP A 63 -4.04 3.16 3.69
N GLY A 64 -5.38 3.10 3.70
CA GLY A 64 -6.25 4.26 3.54
C GLY A 64 -6.15 5.29 4.68
N TYR A 65 -5.75 4.91 5.89
CA TYR A 65 -5.48 5.87 6.97
C TYR A 65 -4.12 6.58 6.83
N VAL A 66 -3.23 6.04 6.00
CA VAL A 66 -1.96 6.67 5.65
C VAL A 66 -2.11 7.67 4.50
N VAL A 67 -3.02 7.39 3.55
CA VAL A 67 -3.34 8.23 2.37
C VAL A 67 -3.94 9.58 2.76
#